data_AF-A0A7R9VHM1-F1
#
_entry.id   AF-A0A7R9VHM1-F1
#
_cell.length_a   1.000
_cell.length_b   1.000
_cell.length_c   1.000
_cell.angle_alpha   90.00
_cell.angle_beta   90.00
_cell.angle_gamma   90.00
#
_symmetry.space_group_name_H-M   'P 1'
#
loop_
_entity.id
_entity.type
_entity.pdbx_description
1 polymer ?
#
loop_
_entity_poly.entity_id
_entity_poly.type
_entity_poly.pdbx_seq_one_letter_code
_entity_poly.pdbx_strand_id
1 'polypeptide(L)'
;MTDRAVHPLFLAAVAQLEVVINGKKVKLGDLKTFEVVQDFIKPATKHTGKCLVETVAAMIMEKNMGEEMKLAAHDPSKSQMNKGAFEESLDNMMTRYMTWAGGNKPFHGPVTYFLSHAWGYKFGDLANMAKQHYEMVTGTQYKYEPVFYWVDIFS
;
A
#
# COMPACT_ATOMS: atom_id res chain seq x y z
N MET A 1 1.48 -16.13 10.26
CA MET A 1 1.48 -14.96 9.35
C MET A 1 1.58 -15.47 7.93
N THR A 2 0.46 -15.78 7.28
CA THR A 2 0.41 -16.31 5.90
C THR A 2 0.03 -15.24 4.86
N ASP A 3 -0.49 -14.08 5.29
CA ASP A 3 -1.12 -13.08 4.41
C ASP A 3 -0.39 -11.74 4.36
N ARG A 4 0.95 -11.77 4.32
CA ARG A 4 1.79 -10.57 4.19
C ARG A 4 2.22 -10.27 2.75
N ALA A 5 1.93 -11.18 1.82
CA ALA A 5 2.19 -10.93 0.42
C ALA A 5 1.19 -9.91 -0.13
N VAL A 6 1.67 -9.05 -1.01
CA VAL A 6 0.91 -7.93 -1.57
C VAL A 6 0.63 -8.14 -3.04
N HIS A 7 -0.50 -7.61 -3.48
CA HIS A 7 -0.80 -7.52 -4.90
C HIS A 7 0.20 -6.55 -5.57
N PRO A 8 0.73 -6.84 -6.77
CA PRO A 8 1.69 -5.97 -7.48
C PRO A 8 1.24 -4.53 -7.65
N LEU A 9 -0.07 -4.32 -7.73
CA LEU A 9 -0.64 -2.99 -7.88
C LEU A 9 -0.70 -2.21 -6.58
N PHE A 10 -0.81 -2.91 -5.45
CA PHE A 10 -0.58 -2.28 -4.16
C PHE A 10 0.85 -1.76 -4.10
N LEU A 11 1.83 -2.59 -4.48
CA LEU A 11 3.23 -2.19 -4.56
C LEU A 11 3.45 -1.00 -5.52
N ALA A 12 2.81 -1.01 -6.69
CA ALA A 12 2.84 0.10 -7.64
C ALA A 12 2.19 1.37 -7.07
N ALA A 13 1.09 1.26 -6.32
CA ALA A 13 0.44 2.40 -5.70
C ALA A 13 1.32 3.00 -4.59
N VAL A 14 1.97 2.19 -3.75
CA VAL A 14 2.95 2.63 -2.75
C VAL A 14 4.09 3.40 -3.43
N ALA A 15 4.56 2.93 -4.60
CA ALA A 15 5.64 3.60 -5.34
C ALA A 15 5.24 5.00 -5.86
N GLN A 16 3.95 5.30 -5.99
CA GLN A 16 3.45 6.61 -6.40
C GLN A 16 3.18 7.57 -5.24
N LEU A 17 3.40 7.16 -3.98
CA LEU A 17 3.28 8.05 -2.83
C LEU A 17 4.31 9.17 -2.90
N GLU A 18 3.87 10.40 -2.69
CA GLU A 18 4.75 11.58 -2.64
C GLU A 18 5.13 11.92 -1.21
N VAL A 19 6.41 12.18 -0.98
CA VAL A 19 6.97 12.61 0.30
C VAL A 19 7.77 13.89 0.11
N VAL A 20 7.92 14.68 1.17
CA VAL A 20 8.69 15.92 1.14
C VAL A 20 10.07 15.68 1.73
N ILE A 21 11.12 15.82 0.91
CA ILE A 21 12.52 15.71 1.32
C ILE A 21 13.19 17.05 1.02
N ASN A 22 13.74 17.71 2.04
CA ASN A 22 14.40 19.02 1.90
C ASN A 22 13.53 20.06 1.17
N GLY A 23 12.24 20.09 1.47
CA GLY A 23 11.27 21.00 0.85
C GLY A 23 10.84 20.65 -0.59
N LYS A 24 11.30 19.52 -1.14
CA LYS A 24 10.92 19.05 -2.48
C LYS A 24 10.00 17.83 -2.39
N LYS A 25 8.96 17.80 -3.21
CA LYS A 25 8.11 16.62 -3.39
C LYS A 25 8.86 15.58 -4.24
N VAL A 26 8.96 14.36 -3.74
CA VAL A 26 9.62 13.22 -4.39
C VAL A 26 8.71 12.00 -4.26
N LYS A 27 8.61 11.16 -5.30
CA LYS A 27 7.87 9.90 -5.20
C LYS A 27 8.72 8.84 -4.51
N LEU A 28 8.11 8.00 -3.68
CA LEU A 28 8.81 6.86 -3.08
C LEU A 28 9.45 5.96 -4.14
N GLY A 29 8.83 5.81 -5.31
CA GLY A 29 9.37 5.05 -6.42
C GLY A 29 10.69 5.59 -7.00
N ASP A 30 10.99 6.88 -6.78
CA ASP A 30 12.24 7.50 -7.25
C ASP A 30 13.42 7.30 -6.29
N LEU A 31 13.13 6.88 -5.05
CA LEU A 31 14.11 6.63 -3.99
C LEU A 31 14.61 5.18 -4.05
N LYS A 32 15.78 4.95 -3.47
CA LYS A 32 16.26 3.57 -3.28
C LYS A 32 15.38 2.84 -2.28
N THR A 33 15.25 1.55 -2.50
CA THR A 33 14.41 0.67 -1.67
C THR A 33 14.78 0.78 -0.18
N PHE A 34 16.07 0.86 0.14
CA PHE A 34 16.48 1.05 1.54
C PHE A 34 16.07 2.39 2.15
N GLU A 35 16.07 3.47 1.37
CA GLU A 35 15.67 4.82 1.83
C GLU A 35 14.17 4.80 2.12
N VAL A 36 13.36 4.24 1.21
CA VAL A 36 11.91 4.05 1.41
C VAL A 36 11.64 3.30 2.71
N VAL A 37 12.37 2.22 2.97
CA VAL A 37 12.15 1.39 4.15
C VAL A 37 12.59 2.06 5.44
N GLN A 38 13.81 2.60 5.48
CA GLN A 38 14.40 3.14 6.71
C GLN A 38 13.79 4.49 7.09
N ASP A 39 13.51 5.34 6.11
CA ASP A 39 13.14 6.73 6.36
C ASP A 39 11.62 6.95 6.38
N PHE A 40 10.84 6.04 5.78
CA PHE A 40 9.39 6.22 5.66
C PHE A 40 8.61 5.04 6.24
N ILE A 41 8.87 3.80 5.82
CA ILE A 41 8.07 2.65 6.25
C ILE A 41 8.29 2.33 7.72
N LYS A 42 9.53 2.08 8.15
CA LYS A 42 9.83 1.74 9.55
C LYS A 42 9.37 2.80 10.53
N PRO A 43 9.60 4.11 10.32
CA PRO A 43 9.08 5.14 11.21
C PRO A 43 7.55 5.15 11.27
N ALA A 44 6.89 4.99 10.12
CA ALA A 44 5.42 4.96 10.04
C ALA A 44 4.80 3.73 10.71
N THR A 45 5.51 2.60 10.78
CA THR A 45 4.97 1.38 11.40
C THR A 45 5.48 1.13 12.83
N LYS A 46 6.46 1.91 13.30
CA LYS A 46 7.08 1.74 14.62
C LYS A 46 6.07 1.72 15.77
N HIS A 47 5.05 2.58 15.71
CA HIS A 47 4.06 2.73 16.77
C HIS A 47 2.97 1.65 16.74
N THR A 48 2.80 0.95 15.62
CA THR A 48 1.78 -0.10 15.48
C THR A 48 2.31 -1.48 15.85
N GLY A 49 3.64 -1.66 15.87
CA GLY A 49 4.28 -2.98 16.03
C GLY A 49 3.96 -3.96 14.89
N LYS A 50 3.40 -3.44 13.79
CA LYS A 50 2.91 -4.17 12.62
C LYS A 50 3.76 -3.82 11.41
N CYS A 51 3.66 -4.59 10.33
CA CYS A 51 4.26 -4.18 9.06
C CYS A 51 3.39 -3.16 8.31
N LEU A 52 3.86 -2.64 7.17
CA LEU A 52 3.12 -1.66 6.38
C LEU A 52 1.75 -2.21 5.94
N VAL A 53 1.73 -3.46 5.47
CA VAL A 53 0.51 -4.13 4.99
C VAL A 53 -0.52 -4.24 6.11
N GLU A 54 -0.09 -4.69 7.27
CA GLU A 54 -0.92 -4.84 8.47
C GLU A 54 -1.41 -3.48 9.02
N THR A 55 -0.58 -2.43 8.90
CA THR A 55 -0.95 -1.06 9.27
C THR A 55 -2.05 -0.53 8.34
N VAL A 56 -1.88 -0.67 7.03
CA VAL A 56 -2.88 -0.26 6.04
C VAL A 56 -4.18 -1.06 6.20
N ALA A 57 -4.09 -2.37 6.42
CA ALA A 57 -5.26 -3.22 6.65
C ALA A 57 -6.06 -2.77 7.89
N ALA A 58 -5.38 -2.45 8.99
CA ALA A 58 -6.03 -1.94 10.20
C ALA A 58 -6.74 -0.60 9.95
N MET A 59 -6.10 0.33 9.25
CA MET A 59 -6.71 1.63 8.90
C MET A 59 -7.97 1.48 8.05
N ILE A 60 -8.00 0.52 7.11
CA ILE A 60 -9.19 0.24 6.29
C ILE A 60 -10.31 -0.32 7.15
N MET A 61 -10.02 -1.26 8.04
CA MET A 61 -11.01 -1.82 8.96
C MET A 61 -11.62 -0.73 9.85
N GLU A 62 -10.78 0.15 10.41
CA GLU A 62 -11.23 1.29 11.22
C GLU A 62 -12.11 2.26 10.43
N LYS A 63 -11.77 2.55 9.16
CA LYS A 63 -12.59 3.40 8.28
C LYS A 63 -13.95 2.77 8.01
N ASN A 64 -13.97 1.48 7.64
CA ASN A 64 -15.22 0.77 7.35
C ASN A 64 -16.12 0.67 8.59
N MET A 65 -15.57 0.36 9.77
CA MET A 65 -16.33 0.36 11.02
C MET A 65 -16.85 1.74 11.41
N GLY A 66 -16.06 2.79 11.17
CA GLY A 66 -16.47 4.18 11.41
C GLY A 66 -17.58 4.65 10.45
N GLU A 67 -17.56 4.22 9.18
CA GLU A 67 -18.62 4.48 8.22
C GLU A 67 -19.91 3.71 8.56
N GLU A 68 -19.81 2.44 8.97
CA GLU A 68 -20.96 1.67 9.46
C GLU A 68 -21.60 2.31 10.71
N MET A 69 -20.80 2.79 11.66
CA MET A 69 -21.31 3.52 12.83
C MET A 69 -21.94 4.88 12.46
N LYS A 70 -21.41 5.60 11.46
CA LYS A 70 -21.99 6.86 10.96
C LYS A 70 -23.30 6.64 10.19
N LEU A 71 -23.41 5.55 9.45
CA LEU A 71 -24.65 5.13 8.79
C LEU A 71 -25.72 4.70 9.81
N ALA A 72 -25.29 4.15 10.95
CA ALA A 72 -26.18 3.79 12.06
C ALA A 72 -26.60 4.97 12.96
N ALA A 73 -25.86 6.10 12.93
CA ALA A 73 -26.12 7.28 13.75
C ALA A 73 -26.38 8.52 12.89
N HIS A 74 -27.66 8.84 12.64
CA HIS A 74 -28.06 10.10 12.02
C HIS A 74 -27.99 11.25 13.07
N ASP A 75 -26.79 11.79 13.30
CA ASP A 75 -26.58 13.04 14.05
C ASP A 75 -25.49 13.88 13.35
N PRO A 76 -25.81 15.06 12.79
CA PRO A 76 -24.88 15.86 11.99
C PRO A 76 -23.85 16.64 12.82
N SER A 77 -23.70 16.35 14.11
CA SER A 77 -22.78 17.06 14.99
C SER A 77 -21.75 16.13 15.63
N LYS A 78 -20.64 15.83 14.93
CA LYS A 78 -19.31 15.65 15.56
C LYS A 78 -18.14 15.44 14.58
N SER A 79 -17.21 16.40 14.70
CA SER A 79 -15.75 16.33 14.57
C SER A 79 -15.13 15.77 13.28
N GLN A 80 -14.69 16.69 12.41
CA GLN A 80 -13.52 16.46 11.56
C GLN A 80 -12.26 16.42 12.45
N MET A 81 -11.70 15.22 12.65
CA MET A 81 -10.34 15.07 13.15
C MET A 81 -9.35 15.33 12.02
N ASN A 82 -8.37 16.19 12.30
CA ASN A 82 -7.29 16.54 11.38
C ASN A 82 -6.35 15.32 11.23
N LYS A 83 -6.56 14.51 10.20
CA LYS A 83 -5.71 13.36 9.86
C LYS A 83 -4.41 13.85 9.22
N GLY A 84 -3.27 13.39 9.74
CA GLY A 84 -1.95 13.83 9.27
C GLY A 84 -1.68 13.47 7.80
N ALA A 85 -0.75 14.18 7.17
CA ALA A 85 -0.40 14.07 5.74
C ALA A 85 -0.07 12.62 5.26
N PHE A 86 0.38 11.75 6.15
CA PHE A 86 0.63 10.34 5.85
C PHE A 86 -0.66 9.54 5.65
N GLU A 87 -1.68 9.76 6.48
CA GLU A 87 -2.96 9.05 6.36
C GLU A 87 -3.71 9.48 5.10
N GLU A 88 -3.66 10.77 4.75
CA GLU A 88 -4.20 11.29 3.49
C GLU A 88 -3.50 10.65 2.28
N SER A 89 -2.18 10.49 2.35
CA SER A 89 -1.40 9.83 1.29
C SER A 89 -1.77 8.35 1.14
N LEU A 90 -2.01 7.65 2.25
CA LEU A 90 -2.48 6.26 2.23
C LEU A 90 -3.91 6.13 1.68
N ASP A 91 -4.80 7.05 2.01
CA ASP A 91 -6.18 7.05 1.49
C ASP A 91 -6.21 7.27 -0.03
N ASN A 92 -5.38 8.19 -0.53
CA ASN A 92 -5.18 8.44 -1.95
C ASN A 92 -4.60 7.21 -2.68
N MET A 93 -3.64 6.51 -2.05
CA MET A 93 -3.08 5.27 -2.57
C MET A 93 -4.13 4.15 -2.65
N MET A 94 -4.93 3.96 -1.59
CA MET A 94 -5.97 2.94 -1.56
C MET A 94 -7.06 3.20 -2.60
N THR A 95 -7.45 4.46 -2.78
CA THR A 95 -8.40 4.87 -3.83
C THR A 95 -7.90 4.44 -5.21
N ARG A 96 -6.62 4.71 -5.54
CA ARG A 96 -6.02 4.28 -6.81
C ARG A 96 -6.03 2.77 -7.00
N TYR A 97 -5.70 2.02 -5.94
CA TYR A 97 -5.75 0.57 -5.97
C TYR A 97 -7.18 0.06 -6.24
N MET A 98 -8.18 0.56 -5.53
CA MET A 98 -9.58 0.13 -5.67
C MET A 98 -10.16 0.47 -7.05
N THR A 99 -9.85 1.65 -7.60
CA THR A 99 -10.27 2.05 -8.94
C THR A 99 -9.74 1.06 -9.99
N TRP A 100 -8.47 0.67 -9.90
CA TRP A 100 -7.90 -0.27 -10.85
C TRP A 100 -8.44 -1.69 -10.65
N ALA A 101 -8.50 -2.16 -9.40
CA ALA A 101 -8.88 -3.54 -9.08
C ALA A 101 -10.36 -3.83 -9.35
N GLY A 102 -11.15 -2.82 -9.73
CA GLY A 102 -12.59 -2.98 -9.99
C GLY A 102 -13.37 -3.18 -8.69
N GLY A 103 -13.03 -2.44 -7.64
CA GLY A 103 -13.74 -2.44 -6.35
C GLY A 103 -12.92 -3.01 -5.19
N ASN A 104 -13.62 -3.62 -4.21
CA ASN A 104 -13.05 -4.15 -2.97
C ASN A 104 -12.31 -5.48 -3.16
N LYS A 105 -11.33 -5.52 -4.06
CA LYS A 105 -10.46 -6.68 -4.21
C LYS A 105 -9.37 -6.71 -3.14
N PRO A 106 -8.97 -7.89 -2.64
CA PRO A 106 -7.95 -7.96 -1.60
C PRO A 106 -6.57 -7.53 -2.13
N PHE A 107 -5.93 -6.59 -1.42
CA PHE A 107 -4.59 -6.09 -1.77
C PHE A 107 -3.47 -6.91 -1.14
N HIS A 108 -3.82 -7.81 -0.23
CA HIS A 108 -2.92 -8.78 0.40
C HIS A 108 -3.56 -10.17 0.41
N GLY A 109 -2.75 -11.21 0.51
CA GLY A 109 -3.23 -12.59 0.43
C GLY A 109 -2.11 -13.63 0.57
N PRO A 110 -2.40 -14.91 0.27
CA PRO A 110 -1.41 -15.98 0.38
C PRO A 110 -0.27 -15.78 -0.63
N VAL A 111 0.95 -16.02 -0.19
CA VAL A 111 2.16 -15.87 -1.01
C VAL A 111 2.07 -16.75 -2.26
N THR A 112 2.18 -16.14 -3.45
CA THR A 112 2.35 -16.86 -4.73
C THR A 112 3.82 -16.85 -5.17
N TYR A 113 4.48 -15.70 -5.03
CA TYR A 113 5.87 -15.49 -5.42
C TYR A 113 6.65 -14.81 -4.30
N PHE A 114 7.96 -15.07 -4.25
CA PHE A 114 8.88 -14.36 -3.37
C PHE A 114 9.68 -13.34 -4.18
N LEU A 115 9.72 -12.11 -3.69
CA LEU A 115 10.44 -11.00 -4.28
C LEU A 115 11.47 -10.52 -3.28
N SER A 116 12.72 -10.96 -3.49
CA SER A 116 13.88 -10.34 -2.86
C SER A 116 14.62 -9.58 -3.95
N HIS A 117 14.75 -8.27 -3.79
CA HIS A 117 15.47 -7.45 -4.73
C HIS A 117 16.42 -6.53 -3.96
N ALA A 118 17.52 -6.18 -4.61
CA ALA A 118 18.63 -5.53 -3.94
C ALA A 118 18.21 -4.15 -3.41
N TRP A 119 18.40 -3.96 -2.11
CA TRP A 119 18.17 -2.73 -1.34
C TRP A 119 18.68 -1.45 -2.02
N GLY A 120 19.69 -1.56 -2.89
CA GLY A 120 20.31 -0.46 -3.63
C GLY A 120 19.57 0.02 -4.89
N TYR A 121 18.57 -0.71 -5.39
CA TYR A 121 17.76 -0.29 -6.56
C TYR A 121 16.60 0.61 -6.17
N LYS A 122 16.09 1.38 -7.14
CA LYS A 122 14.91 2.20 -6.92
C LYS A 122 13.69 1.35 -6.61
N PHE A 123 12.88 1.81 -5.69
CA PHE A 123 11.66 1.12 -5.29
C PHE A 123 10.64 1.02 -6.45
N GLY A 124 10.63 2.01 -7.36
CA GLY A 124 9.81 1.97 -8.57
C GLY A 124 10.20 0.85 -9.53
N ASP A 125 11.50 0.52 -9.63
CA ASP A 125 11.98 -0.58 -10.48
C ASP A 125 11.51 -1.93 -9.93
N LEU A 126 11.53 -2.09 -8.60
CA LEU A 126 10.97 -3.27 -7.92
C LEU A 126 9.47 -3.43 -8.22
N ALA A 127 8.70 -2.34 -8.09
CA ALA A 127 7.28 -2.34 -8.37
C ALA A 127 6.97 -2.66 -9.84
N ASN A 128 7.74 -2.09 -10.76
CA ASN A 128 7.60 -2.35 -12.19
C ASN A 128 7.92 -3.79 -12.56
N MET A 129 8.99 -4.37 -11.99
CA MET A 129 9.34 -5.77 -12.21
C MET A 129 8.21 -6.71 -11.73
N ALA A 130 7.68 -6.48 -10.52
CA ALA A 130 6.55 -7.28 -10.00
C ALA A 130 5.30 -7.14 -10.89
N LYS A 131 5.02 -5.93 -11.38
CA LYS A 131 3.91 -5.65 -12.29
C LYS A 131 4.08 -6.35 -13.65
N GLN A 132 5.26 -6.28 -14.26
CA GLN A 132 5.55 -6.94 -15.54
C GLN A 132 5.43 -8.46 -15.42
N HIS A 133 5.96 -9.04 -14.34
CA HIS A 133 5.82 -10.47 -14.08
C HIS A 133 4.34 -10.85 -13.89
N TYR A 134 3.57 -10.04 -13.17
CA TYR A 134 2.13 -10.22 -13.04
C TYR A 134 1.41 -10.22 -14.39
N GLU A 135 1.65 -9.22 -15.24
CA GLU A 135 1.04 -9.13 -16.58
C GLU A 135 1.40 -10.33 -17.47
N MET A 136 2.61 -10.88 -17.32
CA MET A 136 3.02 -12.09 -18.03
C MET A 136 2.26 -13.34 -17.55
N VAL A 137 2.04 -13.51 -16.25
CA VAL A 137 1.37 -14.72 -15.72
C VAL A 137 -0.15 -14.65 -15.82
N THR A 138 -0.75 -13.46 -15.77
CA THR A 138 -2.21 -13.28 -15.86
C THR A 138 -2.70 -13.12 -17.29
N GLY A 139 -1.79 -12.87 -18.24
CA GLY A 139 -2.12 -12.45 -19.59
C GLY A 139 -2.53 -10.98 -19.70
N THR A 140 -2.78 -10.52 -20.92
CA THR A 140 -3.02 -9.10 -21.25
C THR A 140 -4.46 -8.63 -21.00
N GLN A 141 -5.36 -9.51 -20.55
CA GLN A 141 -6.70 -9.08 -20.12
C GLN A 141 -6.60 -8.50 -18.71
N TYR A 142 -6.98 -7.23 -18.54
CA TYR A 142 -7.06 -6.49 -17.27
C TYR A 142 -8.13 -7.04 -16.31
N LYS A 143 -8.10 -8.34 -16.05
CA LYS A 143 -8.89 -9.00 -15.02
C LYS A 143 -8.01 -9.09 -13.77
N TYR A 144 -8.62 -8.80 -12.63
CA TYR A 144 -7.97 -9.01 -11.35
C TYR A 144 -7.72 -10.51 -11.17
N GLU A 145 -6.48 -10.89 -10.91
CA GLU A 145 -6.07 -12.24 -10.56
C GLU A 145 -5.40 -12.23 -9.18
N PRO A 146 -5.73 -13.16 -8.28
CA PRO A 146 -5.24 -13.16 -6.89
C PRO A 146 -3.79 -13.69 -6.79
N VAL A 147 -2.86 -13.00 -7.45
CA VAL A 147 -1.43 -13.31 -7.42
C VAL A 147 -0.72 -12.33 -6.48
N PHE A 148 -0.09 -12.85 -5.43
CA PHE A 148 0.53 -12.04 -4.38
C PHE A 148 2.03 -12.31 -4.25
N TYR A 149 2.77 -11.24 -4.01
CA TYR A 149 4.22 -11.25 -3.90
C TYR A 149 4.61 -10.96 -2.47
N TRP A 150 5.30 -11.91 -1.83
CA TRP A 150 5.96 -11.62 -0.58
C TRP A 150 7.20 -10.78 -0.87
N VAL A 151 7.14 -9.51 -0.48
CA VAL A 151 8.25 -8.57 -0.63
C VAL A 151 8.96 -8.47 0.72
N ASP A 152 10.22 -8.91 0.75
CA ASP A 152 11.03 -8.99 1.97
C ASP A 152 11.07 -7.67 2.76
N ILE A 153 11.05 -6.52 2.07
CA ILE A 153 11.09 -5.17 2.66
C ILE A 153 9.83 -4.74 3.42
N PHE A 154 8.70 -5.44 3.24
CA PHE A 154 7.45 -5.17 3.95
C PHE A 154 7.19 -6.14 5.11
N SER A 155 8.20 -6.94 5.47
CA SER A 155 8.09 -8.01 6.49
C SER A 155 8.39 -7.52 7.90
#